data_AF-A0AAX1QEA9-F1
#
_entry.id   AF-A0AAX1QEA9-F1
#
_cell.length_a   1.000
_cell.length_b   1.000
_cell.length_c   1.000
_cell.angle_alpha   90.00
_cell.angle_beta   90.00
_cell.angle_gamma   90.00
#
_symmetry.space_group_name_H-M   'P 1'
#
loop_
_entity.id
_entity.type
_entity.pdbx_description
1 polymer ?
#
loop_
_entity_poly.entity_id
_entity_poly.type
_entity_poly.pdbx_seq_one_letter_code
_entity_poly.pdbx_strand_id
1 'polypeptide(L)'
;MKVMAIAPYTGLKELMISLGEQEDFELQVEIGDLEEGLSLAKKACDHGVDVIISRGGTAELIERKVSIPVVEIEVSGYDMLRVLTLVKGYPGKTAIVGFSPISEGAATICEILDIDISSFKITEEDEIQPILINLQQKGYENIIGDASTTKKAEELGLNGILLTSGKESVLKSFQQAKKSYRFLSSLHKKYLISHQLLQEEQEAIAVYDINGDSLFSNPSFAEKIGNELEKKFNIKEAIRYVSTQGTFKTVLQINGSLWNITGNKLRNESSELFVFRITKGLLDERQASGISVVSPSTEYITKNSLGGIATKSNVMKEAIANAEMCANTDVSVWISGEEGTGKSRLARYIHFNSGRRQYPLVVIDCNVVDTDQWEELLSTESPQHFFSNHIHGSIFLKNVEHLPFPLQKKLAFYLNNEAQACRFLSSSQQDPKYLLEIEELYPPLYYALAGTILSLPSLRDRTEDIESLTLLLIGELNIKLGKQIVGIRPQAVEELKRLKWNGNLNELKRFIQESMVLANGPFLEYKDVKRATVIKERAEISAHIDLNGTLEEIERKIIRKVWREEGMNQTKTAQRLGINRTTLWRKLK
;
A
#
# COMPACT_ATOMS: atom_id res chain seq x y z
N MET A 1 -3.64 -30.31 -29.28
CA MET A 1 -3.90 -29.15 -30.16
C MET A 1 -5.22 -29.44 -30.85
N LYS A 2 -6.19 -28.56 -30.65
CA LYS A 2 -7.49 -28.58 -31.33
C LYS A 2 -7.47 -27.53 -32.42
N VAL A 3 -7.73 -27.94 -33.65
CA VAL A 3 -7.65 -27.08 -34.84
C VAL A 3 -9.02 -27.03 -35.50
N MET A 4 -9.49 -25.81 -35.75
CA MET A 4 -10.65 -25.56 -36.58
C MET A 4 -10.19 -25.09 -37.95
N ALA A 5 -10.47 -25.88 -38.99
CA ALA A 5 -10.26 -25.52 -40.37
C ALA A 5 -11.56 -25.02 -41.00
N ILE A 6 -11.51 -23.85 -41.61
CA ILE A 6 -12.65 -23.22 -42.29
C ILE A 6 -12.28 -23.03 -43.75
N ALA A 7 -12.86 -23.88 -44.59
CA ALA A 7 -12.60 -23.91 -46.02
C ALA A 7 -13.65 -23.04 -46.75
N PRO A 8 -13.23 -22.08 -47.59
CA PRO A 8 -14.16 -21.26 -48.39
C PRO A 8 -14.93 -22.06 -49.45
N TYR A 9 -14.45 -23.24 -49.82
CA TYR A 9 -15.07 -24.10 -50.84
C TYR A 9 -14.87 -25.59 -50.53
N THR A 10 -15.76 -26.42 -51.08
CA THR A 10 -15.84 -27.86 -50.78
C THR A 10 -14.55 -28.62 -51.07
N GLY A 11 -13.90 -28.35 -52.21
CA GLY A 11 -12.66 -29.03 -52.59
C GLY A 11 -11.51 -28.85 -51.58
N LEU A 12 -11.41 -27.68 -50.95
CA LEU A 12 -10.41 -27.45 -49.91
C LEU A 12 -10.77 -28.19 -48.62
N LYS A 13 -12.06 -28.26 -48.26
CA LYS A 13 -12.51 -29.05 -47.10
C LYS A 13 -12.08 -30.51 -47.24
N GLU A 14 -12.40 -31.14 -48.37
CA GLU A 14 -12.02 -32.54 -48.62
C GLU A 14 -10.50 -32.75 -48.57
N LEU A 15 -9.75 -31.82 -49.15
CA LEU A 15 -8.28 -31.85 -49.09
C LEU A 15 -7.77 -31.75 -47.65
N MET A 16 -8.29 -30.82 -46.85
CA MET A 16 -7.90 -30.63 -45.45
C MET A 16 -8.25 -31.86 -44.60
N ILE A 17 -9.42 -32.48 -44.81
CA ILE A 17 -9.81 -33.72 -44.12
C ILE A 17 -8.82 -34.83 -44.46
N SER A 18 -8.58 -35.08 -45.75
CA SER A 18 -7.72 -36.18 -46.21
C SER A 18 -6.26 -36.05 -45.72
N LEU A 19 -5.75 -34.82 -45.62
CA LEU A 19 -4.40 -34.56 -45.12
C LEU A 19 -4.35 -34.56 -43.59
N GLY A 20 -5.43 -34.13 -42.94
CA GLY A 20 -5.52 -34.06 -41.49
C GLY A 20 -5.51 -35.43 -40.80
N GLU A 21 -5.98 -36.49 -41.47
CA GLU A 21 -5.91 -37.87 -40.95
C GLU A 21 -4.48 -38.33 -40.63
N GLN A 22 -3.47 -37.73 -41.26
CA GLN A 22 -2.06 -38.07 -41.07
C GLN A 22 -1.38 -37.25 -39.98
N GLU A 23 -2.11 -36.32 -39.35
CA GLU A 23 -1.58 -35.36 -38.39
C GLU A 23 -1.87 -35.74 -36.94
N ASP A 24 -1.03 -35.25 -36.02
CA ASP A 24 -1.08 -35.55 -34.58
C ASP A 24 -1.98 -34.59 -33.77
N PHE A 25 -2.99 -34.00 -34.41
CA PHE A 25 -3.90 -33.03 -33.78
C PHE A 25 -5.37 -33.29 -34.13
N GLU A 26 -6.26 -32.81 -33.27
CA GLU A 26 -7.70 -32.90 -33.47
C GLU A 26 -8.13 -31.85 -34.49
N LEU A 27 -8.51 -32.26 -35.69
CA LEU A 27 -8.93 -31.39 -36.78
C LEU A 27 -10.44 -31.47 -37.00
N GLN A 28 -11.12 -30.34 -36.86
CA GLN A 28 -12.50 -30.16 -37.33
C GLN A 28 -12.49 -29.29 -38.59
N VAL A 29 -13.21 -29.69 -39.65
CA VAL A 29 -13.24 -28.95 -40.92
C VAL A 29 -14.67 -28.59 -41.30
N GLU A 30 -14.94 -27.30 -41.44
CA GLU A 30 -16.22 -26.78 -41.91
C GLU A 30 -16.09 -25.95 -43.19
N ILE A 31 -17.20 -25.84 -43.93
CA ILE A 31 -17.28 -24.94 -45.08
C ILE A 31 -17.85 -23.62 -44.59
N GLY A 32 -17.19 -22.52 -44.94
CA GLY A 32 -17.69 -21.17 -44.67
C GLY A 32 -16.82 -20.14 -45.37
N ASP A 33 -17.46 -19.25 -46.13
CA ASP A 33 -16.80 -18.15 -46.80
C ASP A 33 -17.14 -16.82 -46.11
N LEU A 34 -16.14 -15.94 -45.97
CA LEU A 34 -16.26 -14.62 -45.36
C LEU A 34 -17.02 -14.64 -44.02
N GLU A 35 -18.19 -14.01 -43.95
CA GLU A 35 -19.02 -13.89 -42.75
C GLU A 35 -19.51 -15.24 -42.21
N GLU A 36 -19.82 -16.20 -43.09
CA GLU A 36 -20.19 -17.55 -42.65
C GLU A 36 -19.01 -18.21 -41.94
N GLY A 37 -17.80 -18.07 -42.50
CA GLY A 37 -16.56 -18.52 -41.87
C GLY A 37 -16.30 -17.85 -40.52
N LEU A 38 -16.50 -16.53 -40.40
CA LEU A 38 -16.36 -15.82 -39.12
C LEU A 38 -17.33 -16.33 -38.06
N SER A 39 -18.58 -16.62 -38.45
CA SER A 39 -19.59 -17.14 -37.52
C SER A 39 -19.18 -18.50 -36.94
N LEU A 40 -18.57 -19.36 -37.75
CA LEU A 40 -18.05 -20.66 -37.33
C LEU A 40 -16.79 -20.51 -36.47
N ALA A 41 -15.90 -19.59 -36.83
CA ALA A 41 -14.69 -19.29 -36.07
C ALA A 41 -15.01 -18.82 -34.64
N LYS A 42 -15.99 -17.92 -34.49
CA LYS A 42 -16.42 -17.45 -33.15
C LYS A 42 -16.96 -18.59 -32.29
N LYS A 43 -17.85 -19.43 -32.85
CA LYS A 43 -18.36 -20.61 -32.14
C LYS A 43 -17.22 -21.55 -31.74
N ALA A 44 -16.24 -21.75 -32.61
CA ALA A 44 -15.08 -22.60 -32.33
C ALA A 44 -14.21 -22.05 -31.19
N CYS A 45 -14.05 -20.72 -31.09
CA CYS A 45 -13.35 -20.08 -29.97
C CYS A 45 -14.03 -20.39 -28.64
N ASP A 46 -15.35 -20.33 -28.59
CA ASP A 46 -16.14 -20.64 -27.37
C ASP A 46 -15.99 -22.10 -26.94
N HIS A 47 -15.69 -23.02 -27.87
CA HIS A 47 -15.48 -24.45 -27.62
C HIS A 47 -14.01 -24.81 -27.33
N GLY A 48 -13.14 -23.81 -27.13
CA GLY A 48 -11.75 -24.01 -26.70
C GLY A 48 -10.84 -24.58 -27.80
N VAL A 49 -11.02 -24.11 -29.03
CA VAL A 49 -10.07 -24.37 -30.13
C VAL A 49 -8.77 -23.60 -29.92
N ASP A 50 -7.64 -24.23 -30.23
CA ASP A 50 -6.30 -23.65 -30.02
C ASP A 50 -5.83 -22.80 -31.21
N VAL A 51 -6.15 -23.22 -32.44
CA VAL A 51 -5.70 -22.58 -33.69
C VAL A 51 -6.80 -22.68 -34.75
N ILE A 52 -7.00 -21.62 -35.53
CA ILE A 52 -7.86 -21.64 -36.72
C ILE A 52 -7.00 -21.67 -37.99
N ILE A 53 -7.42 -22.44 -38.99
CA ILE A 53 -6.80 -22.46 -40.32
C ILE A 53 -7.87 -22.09 -41.35
N SER A 54 -7.60 -21.11 -42.20
CA SER A 54 -8.49 -20.72 -43.30
C SER A 54 -7.70 -20.20 -44.49
N ARG A 55 -8.35 -19.61 -45.51
CA ARG A 55 -7.69 -19.17 -46.74
C ARG A 55 -8.19 -17.81 -47.20
N GLY A 56 -7.27 -16.92 -47.62
CA GLY A 56 -7.59 -15.65 -48.27
C GLY A 56 -8.40 -14.71 -47.39
N GLY A 57 -9.34 -13.97 -47.99
CA GLY A 57 -10.17 -12.96 -47.30
C GLY A 57 -10.90 -13.51 -46.07
N THR A 58 -11.32 -14.77 -46.08
CA THR A 58 -11.94 -15.42 -44.91
C THR A 58 -10.97 -15.55 -43.74
N ALA A 59 -9.70 -15.90 -43.99
CA ALA A 59 -8.69 -15.96 -42.93
C ALA A 59 -8.40 -14.58 -42.34
N GLU A 60 -8.21 -13.57 -43.20
CA GLU A 60 -7.93 -12.19 -42.77
C GLU A 60 -9.09 -11.60 -41.95
N LEU A 61 -10.33 -11.86 -42.37
CA LEU A 61 -11.52 -11.40 -41.68
C LEU A 61 -11.68 -12.06 -40.30
N ILE A 62 -11.36 -13.35 -40.19
CA ILE A 62 -11.34 -14.06 -38.89
C ILE A 62 -10.25 -13.47 -37.99
N GLU A 63 -9.02 -13.32 -38.49
CA GLU A 63 -7.86 -12.85 -37.73
C GLU A 63 -8.12 -11.50 -37.05
N ARG A 64 -8.79 -10.57 -37.74
CA ARG A 64 -9.14 -9.24 -37.19
C ARG A 64 -10.18 -9.27 -36.06
N LYS A 65 -10.88 -10.40 -35.86
CA LYS A 65 -12.08 -10.48 -35.01
C LYS A 65 -12.02 -11.53 -33.90
N VAL A 66 -11.01 -12.40 -33.88
CA VAL A 66 -10.84 -13.44 -32.86
C VAL A 66 -9.56 -13.25 -32.06
N SER A 67 -9.51 -13.83 -30.85
CA SER A 67 -8.38 -13.71 -29.93
C SER A 67 -7.40 -14.89 -29.95
N ILE A 68 -7.65 -15.88 -30.81
CA ILE A 68 -6.80 -17.08 -30.98
C ILE A 68 -6.04 -16.99 -32.30
N PRO A 69 -4.87 -17.65 -32.43
CA PRO A 69 -4.07 -17.57 -33.66
C PRO A 69 -4.84 -18.12 -34.87
N VAL A 70 -4.79 -17.37 -35.96
CA VAL A 70 -5.30 -17.77 -37.27
C VAL A 70 -4.12 -18.00 -38.21
N VAL A 71 -4.12 -19.11 -38.94
CA VAL A 71 -3.10 -19.46 -39.93
C VAL A 71 -3.74 -19.48 -41.30
N GLU A 72 -3.27 -18.61 -42.18
CA GLU A 72 -3.71 -18.57 -43.57
C GLU A 72 -3.04 -19.68 -44.41
N ILE A 73 -3.84 -20.32 -45.27
CA ILE A 73 -3.36 -21.16 -46.37
C ILE A 73 -2.99 -20.24 -47.53
N GLU A 74 -1.74 -19.80 -47.54
CA GLU A 74 -1.18 -19.01 -48.64
C GLU A 74 -1.20 -19.80 -49.96
N VAL A 75 -1.51 -19.11 -51.05
CA VAL A 75 -1.35 -19.67 -52.40
C VAL A 75 0.14 -19.83 -52.69
N SER A 76 0.54 -21.02 -53.13
CA SER A 76 1.92 -21.32 -53.53
C SER A 76 2.14 -21.13 -55.03
N GLY A 77 3.41 -21.01 -55.45
CA GLY A 77 3.76 -21.03 -56.87
C GLY A 77 3.30 -22.31 -57.58
N TYR A 78 3.23 -23.46 -56.89
CA TYR A 78 2.73 -24.71 -57.46
C TYR A 78 1.23 -24.64 -57.78
N ASP A 79 0.46 -23.93 -56.97
CA ASP A 79 -0.97 -23.71 -57.19
C ASP A 79 -1.19 -22.87 -58.45
N MET A 80 -0.37 -21.83 -58.62
CA MET A 80 -0.36 -21.01 -59.83
C MET A 80 0.05 -21.83 -61.07
N LEU A 81 1.10 -22.65 -60.98
CA LEU A 81 1.53 -23.48 -62.10
C LEU A 81 0.44 -24.48 -62.52
N ARG A 82 -0.30 -25.07 -61.57
CA ARG A 82 -1.41 -25.99 -61.85
C ARG A 82 -2.53 -25.29 -62.62
N VAL A 83 -2.97 -24.11 -62.18
CA VAL A 83 -4.05 -23.38 -62.87
C VAL A 83 -3.60 -22.86 -64.23
N LEU A 84 -2.38 -22.32 -64.35
CA LEU A 84 -1.84 -21.82 -65.62
C LEU A 84 -1.69 -22.95 -66.65
N THR A 85 -1.26 -24.13 -66.21
CA THR A 85 -1.16 -25.32 -67.07
C THR A 85 -2.54 -25.78 -67.56
N LEU A 86 -3.57 -25.70 -66.70
CA LEU A 86 -4.94 -26.04 -67.06
C LEU A 86 -5.53 -25.09 -68.11
N VAL A 87 -5.18 -23.81 -68.04
CA VAL A 87 -5.73 -22.76 -68.93
C VAL A 87 -4.98 -22.66 -70.26
N LYS A 88 -3.74 -23.12 -70.37
CA LYS A 88 -2.92 -23.04 -71.59
C LYS A 88 -3.58 -23.64 -72.86
N GLY A 89 -4.62 -24.48 -72.72
CA GLY A 89 -5.39 -25.05 -73.83
C GLY A 89 -6.80 -24.49 -74.04
N TYR A 90 -7.24 -23.51 -73.25
CA TYR A 90 -8.59 -22.94 -73.39
C TYR A 90 -8.64 -21.88 -74.51
N PRO A 91 -9.69 -21.89 -75.36
CA PRO A 91 -9.95 -20.79 -76.29
C PRO A 91 -10.40 -19.53 -75.53
N GLY A 92 -10.12 -18.36 -76.10
CA GLY A 92 -10.53 -17.06 -75.54
C GLY A 92 -9.46 -16.36 -74.70
N LYS A 93 -9.61 -15.05 -74.48
CA LYS A 93 -8.68 -14.26 -73.67
C LYS A 93 -8.87 -14.57 -72.18
N THR A 94 -7.76 -14.77 -71.47
CA THR A 94 -7.76 -15.08 -70.04
C THR A 94 -7.17 -13.97 -69.19
N ALA A 95 -7.81 -13.67 -68.06
CA ALA A 95 -7.29 -12.77 -67.04
C ALA A 95 -7.20 -13.45 -65.66
N ILE A 96 -6.20 -13.08 -64.88
CA ILE A 96 -6.10 -13.38 -63.46
C ILE A 96 -6.54 -12.16 -62.68
N VAL A 97 -7.45 -12.34 -61.74
CA VAL A 97 -8.01 -11.27 -60.92
C VAL A 97 -7.92 -11.69 -59.45
N GLY A 98 -7.22 -10.92 -58.63
CA GLY A 98 -7.07 -11.24 -57.22
C GLY A 98 -6.24 -10.23 -56.42
N PHE A 99 -6.16 -10.47 -55.11
CA PHE A 99 -5.39 -9.62 -54.18
C PHE A 99 -3.89 -9.69 -54.42
N SER A 100 -3.16 -8.67 -53.93
CA SER A 100 -1.72 -8.41 -54.17
C SER A 100 -0.82 -9.65 -54.27
N PRO A 101 -0.85 -10.61 -53.31
CA PRO A 101 0.07 -11.76 -53.34
C PRO A 101 -0.19 -12.70 -54.51
N ILE A 102 -1.45 -12.80 -54.94
CA ILE A 102 -1.89 -13.66 -56.05
C ILE A 102 -1.54 -12.99 -57.39
N SER A 103 -1.87 -11.71 -57.56
CA SER A 103 -1.68 -11.00 -58.82
C SER A 103 -0.21 -10.76 -59.18
N GLU A 104 0.66 -10.50 -58.19
CA GLU A 104 2.09 -10.24 -58.41
C GLU A 104 2.88 -11.54 -58.67
N GLY A 105 2.58 -12.60 -57.90
CA GLY A 105 3.14 -13.93 -58.14
C GLY A 105 2.72 -14.50 -59.50
N ALA A 106 1.45 -14.29 -59.88
CA ALA A 106 0.93 -14.66 -61.20
C ALA A 106 1.66 -13.96 -62.34
N ALA A 107 1.83 -12.64 -62.26
CA ALA A 107 2.50 -11.86 -63.30
C ALA A 107 3.94 -12.33 -63.51
N THR A 108 4.66 -12.58 -62.41
CA THR A 108 6.04 -13.08 -62.46
C THR A 108 6.13 -14.45 -63.12
N ILE A 109 5.22 -15.38 -62.80
CA ILE A 109 5.21 -16.72 -63.40
C ILE A 109 4.82 -16.67 -64.88
N CYS A 110 3.86 -15.82 -65.26
CA CYS A 110 3.46 -15.64 -66.66
C CYS A 110 4.61 -15.09 -67.51
N GLU A 111 5.38 -14.13 -66.98
CA GLU A 111 6.56 -13.58 -67.64
C GLU A 111 7.67 -14.64 -67.82
N ILE A 112 7.95 -15.44 -66.78
CA ILE A 112 8.97 -16.50 -66.85
C ILE A 112 8.61 -17.60 -67.86
N LEU A 113 7.33 -17.94 -67.98
CA LEU A 113 6.85 -19.04 -68.81
C LEU A 113 6.37 -18.62 -70.20
N ASP A 114 6.46 -17.33 -70.52
CA ASP A 114 5.97 -16.73 -71.77
C ASP A 114 4.49 -17.08 -72.03
N ILE A 115 3.65 -16.88 -71.00
CA ILE A 115 2.21 -17.13 -71.03
C ILE A 115 1.46 -15.81 -71.15
N ASP A 116 0.68 -15.64 -72.23
CA ASP A 116 -0.14 -14.44 -72.48
C ASP A 116 -1.43 -14.42 -71.64
N ILE A 117 -1.28 -14.11 -70.35
CA ILE A 117 -2.39 -13.93 -69.41
C ILE A 117 -2.23 -12.59 -68.69
N SER A 118 -3.27 -11.77 -68.72
CA SER A 118 -3.27 -10.46 -68.07
C SER A 118 -3.58 -10.59 -66.58
N SER A 119 -2.78 -9.98 -65.70
CA SER A 119 -3.01 -9.97 -64.25
C SER A 119 -3.59 -8.63 -63.78
N PHE A 120 -4.65 -8.66 -63.00
CA PHE A 120 -5.33 -7.50 -62.42
C PHE A 120 -5.37 -7.62 -60.90
N LYS A 121 -4.89 -6.58 -60.23
CA LYS A 121 -4.81 -6.50 -58.78
C LYS A 121 -6.07 -5.89 -58.19
N ILE A 122 -6.50 -6.44 -57.07
CA ILE A 122 -7.64 -5.97 -56.28
C ILE A 122 -7.19 -5.67 -54.85
N THR A 123 -7.76 -4.62 -54.25
CA THR A 123 -7.56 -4.26 -52.84
C THR A 123 -8.81 -4.47 -51.98
N GLU A 124 -10.00 -4.33 -52.55
CA GLU A 124 -11.26 -4.54 -51.84
C GLU A 124 -12.26 -5.33 -52.69
N GLU A 125 -13.16 -6.07 -52.03
CA GLU A 125 -14.12 -6.97 -52.70
C GLU A 125 -15.12 -6.23 -53.61
N ASP A 126 -15.42 -4.97 -53.28
CA ASP A 126 -16.30 -4.10 -54.08
C ASP A 126 -15.72 -3.77 -55.46
N GLU A 127 -14.40 -3.87 -55.64
CA GLU A 127 -13.71 -3.60 -56.90
C GLU A 127 -13.83 -4.78 -57.90
N ILE A 128 -14.16 -5.98 -57.41
CA ILE A 128 -14.26 -7.20 -58.24
C ILE A 128 -15.25 -6.98 -59.39
N GLN A 129 -16.47 -6.55 -59.08
CA GLN A 129 -17.53 -6.47 -60.09
C GLN A 129 -17.27 -5.41 -61.18
N PRO A 130 -16.85 -4.17 -60.86
CA PRO A 130 -16.44 -3.19 -61.88
C PRO A 130 -15.32 -3.70 -62.79
N ILE A 131 -14.33 -4.42 -62.24
CA ILE A 131 -13.20 -4.96 -63.00
C ILE A 131 -13.69 -6.05 -63.96
N LEU A 132 -14.50 -7.00 -63.49
CA LEU A 132 -15.03 -8.08 -64.32
C LEU A 132 -15.89 -7.57 -65.49
N ILE A 133 -16.71 -6.54 -65.28
CA ILE A 133 -17.50 -5.90 -66.35
C ILE A 133 -16.59 -5.27 -67.41
N ASN A 134 -15.52 -4.59 -66.99
CA ASN A 134 -14.53 -4.00 -67.89
C ASN A 134 -13.79 -5.09 -68.70
N LEU A 135 -13.44 -6.20 -68.06
CA LEU A 135 -12.80 -7.34 -68.73
C LEU A 135 -13.73 -7.99 -69.75
N GLN A 136 -15.02 -8.17 -69.43
CA GLN A 136 -16.01 -8.66 -70.38
C GLN A 136 -16.10 -7.75 -71.62
N GLN A 137 -16.14 -6.43 -71.44
CA GLN A 137 -16.17 -5.47 -72.57
C GLN A 137 -14.89 -5.50 -73.42
N LYS A 138 -13.75 -5.87 -72.84
CA LYS A 138 -12.46 -6.05 -73.54
C LYS A 138 -12.30 -7.42 -74.21
N GLY A 139 -13.32 -8.27 -74.12
CA GLY A 139 -13.37 -9.60 -74.73
C GLY A 139 -12.59 -10.67 -73.96
N TYR A 140 -12.42 -10.51 -72.64
CA TYR A 140 -11.98 -11.61 -71.78
C TYR A 140 -13.14 -12.57 -71.54
N GLU A 141 -12.87 -13.87 -71.69
CA GLU A 141 -13.85 -14.94 -71.55
C GLU A 141 -13.56 -15.79 -70.31
N ASN A 142 -12.28 -15.99 -69.98
CA ASN A 142 -11.83 -16.82 -68.87
C ASN A 142 -11.25 -15.95 -67.74
N ILE A 143 -11.73 -16.14 -66.52
CA ILE A 143 -11.28 -15.40 -65.33
C ILE A 143 -10.76 -16.38 -64.29
N ILE A 144 -9.49 -16.26 -63.94
CA ILE A 144 -8.86 -17.00 -62.85
C ILE A 144 -8.91 -16.13 -61.58
N GLY A 145 -9.42 -16.66 -60.48
CA GLY A 145 -9.50 -15.89 -59.23
C GLY A 145 -9.76 -16.75 -58.00
N ASP A 146 -10.00 -16.11 -56.86
CA ASP A 146 -10.45 -16.80 -55.65
C ASP A 146 -11.94 -17.15 -55.69
N ALA A 147 -12.48 -17.70 -54.59
CA ALA A 147 -13.87 -18.15 -54.51
C ALA A 147 -14.87 -17.02 -54.83
N SER A 148 -14.68 -15.83 -54.23
CA SER A 148 -15.53 -14.66 -54.48
C SER A 148 -15.43 -14.19 -55.94
N THR A 149 -14.21 -14.04 -56.46
CA THR A 149 -13.97 -13.61 -57.86
C THR A 149 -14.57 -14.58 -58.87
N THR A 150 -14.40 -15.89 -58.65
CA THR A 150 -14.90 -16.95 -59.54
C THR A 150 -16.42 -16.94 -59.58
N LYS A 151 -17.07 -16.88 -58.42
CA LYS A 151 -18.54 -16.82 -58.31
C LYS A 151 -19.12 -15.59 -59.04
N LYS A 152 -18.51 -14.42 -58.83
CA LYS A 152 -18.96 -13.16 -59.46
C LYS A 152 -18.71 -13.14 -60.98
N ALA A 153 -17.66 -13.82 -61.45
CA ALA A 153 -17.41 -14.00 -62.88
C ALA A 153 -18.48 -14.88 -63.53
N GLU A 154 -18.84 -16.01 -62.90
CA GLU A 154 -19.91 -16.91 -63.37
C GLU A 154 -21.28 -16.19 -63.42
N GLU A 155 -21.59 -15.36 -62.41
CA GLU A 155 -22.82 -14.54 -62.38
C GLU A 155 -22.90 -13.54 -63.55
N LEU A 156 -21.76 -13.07 -64.07
CA LEU A 156 -21.66 -12.18 -65.23
C LEU A 156 -21.60 -12.93 -66.57
N GLY A 157 -21.67 -14.26 -66.56
CA GLY A 157 -21.58 -15.11 -67.75
C GLY A 157 -20.16 -15.29 -68.29
N LEU A 158 -19.13 -14.99 -67.49
CA LEU A 158 -17.74 -15.30 -67.79
C LEU A 158 -17.40 -16.72 -67.29
N ASN A 159 -16.41 -17.36 -67.89
CA ASN A 159 -15.92 -18.65 -67.44
C ASN A 159 -15.00 -18.45 -66.21
N GLY A 160 -15.54 -18.73 -65.02
CA GLY A 160 -14.80 -18.67 -63.76
C GLY A 160 -13.91 -19.90 -63.56
N ILE A 161 -12.64 -19.67 -63.25
CA ILE A 161 -11.65 -20.72 -62.95
C ILE A 161 -11.08 -20.47 -61.57
N LEU A 162 -11.45 -21.32 -60.61
CA LEU A 162 -11.01 -21.19 -59.24
C LEU A 162 -9.51 -21.50 -59.08
N LEU A 163 -8.79 -20.56 -58.49
CA LEU A 163 -7.42 -20.76 -58.00
C LEU A 163 -7.46 -21.58 -56.70
N THR A 164 -7.28 -22.88 -56.85
CA THR A 164 -7.31 -23.83 -55.74
C THR A 164 -5.98 -23.91 -55.00
N SER A 165 -6.02 -24.03 -53.68
CA SER A 165 -4.84 -24.39 -52.87
C SER A 165 -4.54 -25.89 -52.96
N GLY A 166 -3.28 -26.22 -53.22
CA GLY A 166 -2.77 -27.58 -53.31
C GLY A 166 -2.40 -28.20 -51.98
N LYS A 167 -2.04 -29.49 -52.04
CA LYS A 167 -1.60 -30.28 -50.89
C LYS A 167 -0.41 -29.63 -50.16
N GLU A 168 0.52 -29.06 -50.90
CA GLU A 168 1.73 -28.43 -50.39
C GLU A 168 1.39 -27.23 -49.50
N SER A 169 0.45 -26.39 -49.95
CA SER A 169 -0.02 -25.19 -49.23
C SER A 169 -0.76 -25.56 -47.95
N VAL A 170 -1.63 -26.58 -47.99
CA VAL A 170 -2.32 -27.09 -46.81
C VAL A 170 -1.34 -27.67 -45.80
N LEU A 171 -0.40 -28.53 -46.23
CA LEU A 171 0.60 -29.10 -45.32
C LEU A 171 1.51 -28.03 -44.69
N LYS A 172 1.90 -27.00 -45.46
CA LYS A 172 2.65 -25.85 -44.93
C LYS A 172 1.86 -25.13 -43.83
N SER A 173 0.56 -24.90 -44.03
CA SER A 173 -0.32 -24.28 -43.04
C SER A 173 -0.45 -25.13 -41.76
N PHE A 174 -0.53 -26.46 -41.87
CA PHE A 174 -0.58 -27.37 -40.73
C PHE A 174 0.72 -27.30 -39.91
N GLN A 175 1.87 -27.28 -40.57
CA GLN A 175 3.16 -27.10 -39.90
C GLN A 175 3.25 -25.74 -39.19
N GLN A 176 2.75 -24.69 -39.83
CA GLN A 176 2.74 -23.34 -39.24
C GLN A 176 1.79 -23.25 -38.03
N ALA A 177 0.63 -23.92 -38.07
CA ALA A 177 -0.27 -24.05 -36.94
C ALA A 177 0.41 -24.73 -35.75
N LYS A 178 1.10 -25.86 -35.99
CA LYS A 178 1.87 -26.54 -34.93
C LYS A 178 2.95 -25.66 -34.32
N LYS A 179 3.71 -24.94 -35.15
CA LYS A 179 4.76 -24.01 -34.68
C LYS A 179 4.17 -22.92 -33.79
N SER A 180 3.07 -22.30 -34.25
CA SER A 180 2.37 -21.24 -33.52
C SER A 180 1.82 -21.73 -32.18
N TYR A 181 1.16 -22.89 -32.16
CA TYR A 181 0.66 -23.51 -30.93
C TYR A 181 1.78 -23.84 -29.94
N ARG A 182 2.89 -24.45 -30.41
CA ARG A 182 4.03 -24.78 -29.54
C ARG A 182 4.66 -23.54 -28.92
N PHE A 183 4.80 -22.47 -29.70
CA PHE A 183 5.33 -21.20 -29.21
C PHE A 183 4.43 -20.59 -28.13
N LEU A 184 3.13 -20.45 -28.41
CA LEU A 184 2.15 -19.91 -27.46
C LEU A 184 2.04 -20.75 -26.19
N SER A 185 1.98 -22.08 -26.34
CA SER A 185 1.95 -23.01 -25.19
C SER A 185 3.21 -22.91 -24.33
N SER A 186 4.38 -22.75 -24.94
CA SER A 186 5.65 -22.59 -24.22
C SER A 186 5.70 -21.27 -23.45
N LEU A 187 5.26 -20.18 -24.07
CA LEU A 187 5.12 -18.87 -23.41
C LEU A 187 4.14 -18.93 -22.24
N HIS A 188 2.96 -19.51 -22.47
CA HIS A 188 1.93 -19.65 -21.44
C HIS A 188 2.47 -20.45 -20.25
N LYS A 189 3.14 -21.60 -20.48
CA LYS A 189 3.74 -22.39 -19.41
C LYS A 189 4.79 -21.61 -18.61
N LYS A 190 5.67 -20.86 -19.28
CA LYS A 190 6.69 -20.04 -18.59
C LYS A 190 6.04 -18.96 -17.74
N TYR A 191 5.04 -18.26 -18.27
CA TYR A 191 4.32 -17.21 -17.54
C TYR A 191 3.50 -17.77 -16.37
N LEU A 192 2.83 -18.91 -16.56
CA LEU A 192 2.00 -19.54 -15.54
C LEU A 192 2.83 -19.91 -14.30
N ILE A 193 4.03 -20.46 -14.50
CA ILE A 193 4.93 -20.81 -13.39
C ILE A 193 5.31 -19.55 -12.60
N SER A 194 5.76 -18.49 -13.26
CA SER A 194 6.14 -17.24 -12.57
C SER A 194 4.95 -16.58 -11.87
N HIS A 195 3.77 -16.64 -12.49
CA HIS A 195 2.55 -16.09 -11.93
C HIS A 195 2.09 -16.90 -10.69
N GLN A 196 2.13 -18.23 -10.74
CA GLN A 196 1.80 -19.10 -9.61
C GLN A 196 2.75 -18.87 -8.43
N LEU A 197 4.07 -18.79 -8.67
CA LEU A 197 5.05 -18.49 -7.63
C LEU A 197 4.75 -17.15 -6.94
N LEU A 198 4.44 -16.10 -7.72
CA LEU A 198 4.08 -14.78 -7.16
C LEU A 198 2.75 -14.80 -6.39
N GLN A 199 1.81 -15.68 -6.76
CA GLN A 199 0.54 -15.84 -6.04
C GLN A 199 0.71 -16.58 -4.70
N GLU A 200 1.62 -17.54 -4.62
CA GLU A 200 1.93 -18.29 -3.40
C GLU A 200 2.87 -17.54 -2.45
N GLU A 201 3.51 -16.47 -2.92
CA GLU A 201 4.41 -15.66 -2.10
C GLU A 201 3.71 -15.08 -0.87
N GLN A 202 4.35 -15.27 0.29
CA GLN A 202 3.83 -14.75 1.56
C GLN A 202 4.09 -13.25 1.70
N GLU A 203 5.17 -12.75 1.11
CA GLU A 203 5.46 -11.32 1.08
C GLU A 203 4.40 -10.59 0.26
N ALA A 204 3.90 -9.47 0.77
CA ALA A 204 2.96 -8.64 0.03
C ALA A 204 3.73 -7.78 -0.98
N ILE A 205 3.41 -7.93 -2.27
CA ILE A 205 4.10 -7.26 -3.37
C ILE A 205 3.09 -6.46 -4.17
N ALA A 206 3.41 -5.19 -4.42
CA ALA A 206 2.67 -4.34 -5.34
C ALA A 206 3.62 -3.57 -6.26
N VAL A 207 3.21 -3.40 -7.51
CA VAL A 207 3.95 -2.70 -8.57
C VAL A 207 3.11 -1.54 -9.06
N TYR A 208 3.74 -0.37 -9.13
CA TYR A 208 3.12 0.87 -9.56
C TYR A 208 3.89 1.51 -10.71
N ASP A 209 3.18 2.26 -11.53
CA ASP A 209 3.77 3.14 -12.53
C ASP A 209 4.27 4.47 -11.90
N ILE A 210 4.77 5.40 -12.73
CA ILE A 210 5.23 6.72 -12.28
C ILE A 210 4.10 7.64 -11.78
N ASN A 211 2.86 7.40 -12.19
CA ASN A 211 1.69 8.19 -11.79
C ASN A 211 1.10 7.70 -10.45
N GLY A 212 1.50 6.51 -10.01
CA GLY A 212 1.00 5.84 -8.81
C GLY A 212 -0.16 4.90 -9.08
N ASP A 213 -0.40 4.52 -10.34
CA ASP A 213 -1.42 3.55 -10.71
C ASP A 213 -0.89 2.12 -10.49
N SER A 214 -1.71 1.27 -9.87
CA SER A 214 -1.33 -0.11 -9.58
C SER A 214 -1.39 -0.94 -10.86
N LEU A 215 -0.25 -1.53 -11.24
CA LEU A 215 -0.12 -2.40 -12.40
C LEU A 215 -0.19 -3.89 -12.02
N PHE A 216 0.21 -4.22 -10.80
CA PHE A 216 0.19 -5.58 -10.27
C PHE A 216 0.14 -5.58 -8.74
N SER A 217 -0.60 -6.52 -8.17
CA SER A 217 -0.52 -6.86 -6.75
C SER A 217 -0.75 -8.35 -6.56
N ASN A 218 0.02 -8.99 -5.68
CA ASN A 218 -0.22 -10.39 -5.33
C ASN A 218 -1.36 -10.54 -4.30
N PRO A 219 -1.90 -11.76 -4.08
CA PRO A 219 -2.99 -11.99 -3.13
C PRO A 219 -2.64 -11.55 -1.70
N SER A 220 -1.40 -11.78 -1.26
CA SER A 220 -0.95 -11.35 0.08
C SER A 220 -1.07 -9.84 0.27
N PHE A 221 -0.78 -9.03 -0.76
CA PHE A 221 -1.02 -7.57 -0.72
C PHE A 221 -2.52 -7.24 -0.66
N ALA A 222 -3.32 -7.81 -1.56
CA ALA A 222 -4.73 -7.49 -1.70
C ALA A 222 -5.56 -7.86 -0.44
N GLU A 223 -5.29 -9.02 0.15
CA GLU A 223 -6.07 -9.55 1.28
C GLU A 223 -5.65 -8.95 2.62
N LYS A 224 -4.35 -8.75 2.86
CA LYS A 224 -3.83 -8.41 4.19
C LYS A 224 -3.62 -6.91 4.39
N ILE A 225 -3.30 -6.15 3.33
CA ILE A 225 -2.69 -4.82 3.49
C ILE A 225 -3.31 -3.73 2.62
N GLY A 226 -3.75 -4.04 1.39
CA GLY A 226 -4.07 -3.05 0.34
C GLY A 226 -4.92 -1.87 0.82
N ASN A 227 -6.09 -2.16 1.41
CA ASN A 227 -7.03 -1.12 1.86
C ASN A 227 -6.52 -0.24 3.02
N GLU A 228 -5.70 -0.79 3.91
CA GLU A 228 -5.16 -0.04 5.07
C GLU A 228 -3.93 0.78 4.67
N LEU A 229 -3.14 0.26 3.74
CA LEU A 229 -1.95 0.95 3.24
C LEU A 229 -2.31 2.17 2.41
N GLU A 230 -3.29 2.08 1.49
CA GLU A 230 -3.73 3.25 0.71
C GLU A 230 -4.23 4.41 1.58
N LYS A 231 -4.81 4.11 2.75
CA LYS A 231 -5.28 5.15 3.70
C LYS A 231 -4.16 5.79 4.50
N LYS A 232 -3.15 5.02 4.88
CA LYS A 232 -2.10 5.44 5.82
C LYS A 232 -0.79 5.82 5.14
N PHE A 233 -0.57 5.39 3.91
CA PHE A 233 0.69 5.52 3.19
C PHE A 233 0.51 6.27 1.87
N ASN A 234 1.33 7.30 1.66
CA ASN A 234 1.32 8.07 0.42
C ASN A 234 2.24 7.43 -0.63
N ILE A 235 1.67 6.55 -1.46
CA ILE A 235 2.42 5.83 -2.50
C ILE A 235 3.12 6.77 -3.49
N LYS A 236 2.50 7.90 -3.83
CA LYS A 236 3.05 8.86 -4.82
C LYS A 236 4.32 9.53 -4.33
N GLU A 237 4.35 9.91 -3.05
CA GLU A 237 5.56 10.46 -2.44
C GLU A 237 6.67 9.41 -2.35
N ALA A 238 6.32 8.16 -2.00
CA ALA A 238 7.28 7.08 -1.94
C ALA A 238 7.91 6.79 -3.32
N ILE A 239 7.10 6.78 -4.39
CA ILE A 239 7.57 6.66 -5.78
C ILE A 239 8.55 7.79 -6.13
N ARG A 240 8.23 9.03 -5.79
CA ARG A 240 9.12 10.18 -6.02
C ARG A 240 10.46 10.03 -5.28
N TYR A 241 10.43 9.50 -4.07
CA TYR A 241 11.64 9.22 -3.31
C TYR A 241 12.48 8.12 -3.98
N VAL A 242 11.87 6.99 -4.35
CA VAL A 242 12.56 5.90 -5.04
C VAL A 242 13.16 6.36 -6.37
N SER A 243 12.47 7.24 -7.10
CA SER A 243 12.95 7.80 -8.36
C SER A 243 14.23 8.66 -8.17
N THR A 244 14.34 9.38 -7.06
CA THR A 244 15.47 10.30 -6.79
C THR A 244 16.62 9.65 -6.01
N GLN A 245 16.32 8.81 -5.03
CA GLN A 245 17.28 8.21 -4.08
C GLN A 245 17.51 6.71 -4.31
N GLY A 246 16.76 6.08 -5.24
CA GLY A 246 16.93 4.69 -5.66
C GLY A 246 16.25 3.63 -4.78
N THR A 247 16.31 3.76 -3.46
CA THR A 247 15.68 2.83 -2.51
C THR A 247 14.91 3.57 -1.43
N PHE A 248 13.76 3.04 -1.03
CA PHE A 248 12.90 3.58 0.02
C PHE A 248 12.65 2.51 1.07
N LYS A 249 12.75 2.86 2.35
CA LYS A 249 12.42 1.98 3.47
C LYS A 249 11.60 2.74 4.50
N THR A 250 10.53 2.12 5.00
CA THR A 250 9.71 2.67 6.09
C THR A 250 9.00 1.56 6.85
N VAL A 251 8.34 1.92 7.95
CA VAL A 251 7.54 1.01 8.77
C VAL A 251 6.17 1.62 9.04
N LEU A 252 5.13 0.80 8.98
CA LEU A 252 3.76 1.19 9.31
C LEU A 252 3.18 0.25 10.37
N GLN A 253 2.28 0.79 11.19
CA GLN A 253 1.49 0.00 12.12
C GLN A 253 0.09 -0.23 11.54
N ILE A 254 -0.25 -1.50 11.27
CA ILE A 254 -1.53 -1.92 10.71
C ILE A 254 -2.07 -3.03 11.62
N ASN A 255 -3.29 -2.84 12.16
CA ASN A 255 -3.95 -3.77 13.09
C ASN A 255 -3.11 -4.15 14.33
N GLY A 256 -2.24 -3.24 14.79
CA GLY A 256 -1.36 -3.48 15.95
C GLY A 256 -0.02 -4.12 15.59
N SER A 257 0.08 -4.80 14.44
CA SER A 257 1.33 -5.32 13.86
C SER A 257 2.18 -4.22 13.22
N LEU A 258 3.50 -4.37 13.30
CA LEU A 258 4.46 -3.56 12.55
C LEU A 258 4.77 -4.21 11.20
N TRP A 259 4.78 -3.41 10.15
CA TRP A 259 5.02 -3.85 8.78
C TRP A 259 6.15 -3.04 8.16
N ASN A 260 7.17 -3.72 7.67
CA ASN A 260 8.29 -3.14 6.95
C ASN A 260 7.92 -2.99 5.47
N ILE A 261 8.14 -1.81 4.92
CA ILE A 261 7.90 -1.50 3.51
C ILE A 261 9.22 -1.14 2.86
N THR A 262 9.56 -1.84 1.78
CA THR A 262 10.75 -1.57 0.97
C THR A 262 10.33 -1.28 -0.47
N GLY A 263 10.73 -0.12 -0.99
CA GLY A 263 10.41 0.34 -2.33
C GLY A 263 11.67 0.47 -3.17
N ASN A 264 11.69 -0.15 -4.35
CA ASN A 264 12.83 -0.11 -5.27
C ASN A 264 12.36 0.12 -6.72
N LYS A 265 13.22 0.72 -7.54
CA LYS A 265 12.97 0.86 -8.97
C LYS A 265 13.23 -0.46 -9.69
N LEU A 266 12.26 -0.95 -10.45
CA LEU A 266 12.47 -2.06 -11.38
C LEU A 266 13.15 -1.51 -12.64
N ARG A 267 14.25 -2.12 -13.08
CA ARG A 267 14.87 -1.76 -14.36
C ARG A 267 14.05 -2.38 -15.47
N ASN A 268 13.35 -1.55 -16.24
CA ASN A 268 12.72 -1.94 -17.50
C ASN A 268 13.14 -0.92 -18.58
N GLU A 269 13.37 -1.39 -19.81
CA GLU A 269 13.89 -0.55 -20.90
C GLU A 269 12.85 0.46 -21.43
N SER A 270 11.57 0.19 -21.22
CA SER A 270 10.44 0.91 -21.82
C SER A 270 9.59 1.72 -20.83
N SER A 271 9.70 1.49 -19.51
CA SER A 271 8.89 2.19 -18.50
C SER A 271 9.53 2.20 -17.11
N GLU A 272 9.44 3.30 -16.37
CA GLU A 272 9.86 3.32 -14.96
C GLU A 272 8.80 2.65 -14.08
N LEU A 273 9.17 1.53 -13.46
CA LEU A 273 8.28 0.77 -12.58
C LEU A 273 8.84 0.77 -11.16
N PHE A 274 7.95 0.78 -10.18
CA PHE A 274 8.29 0.85 -8.77
C PHE A 274 7.66 -0.33 -8.04
N VAL A 275 8.51 -1.16 -7.42
CA VAL A 275 8.07 -2.33 -6.65
C VAL A 275 8.14 -2.01 -5.17
N PHE A 276 7.03 -2.21 -4.47
CA PHE A 276 6.96 -2.17 -3.02
C PHE A 276 6.75 -3.58 -2.48
N ARG A 277 7.68 -4.02 -1.62
CA ARG A 277 7.58 -5.27 -0.86
C ARG A 277 7.27 -4.94 0.58
N ILE A 278 6.31 -5.65 1.14
CA ILE A 278 5.79 -5.42 2.47
C ILE A 278 5.86 -6.73 3.23
N THR A 279 6.62 -6.70 4.31
CA THR A 279 6.87 -7.85 5.18
C THR A 279 6.45 -7.53 6.60
N LYS A 280 5.98 -8.54 7.31
CA LYS A 280 5.66 -8.39 8.72
C LYS A 280 6.99 -8.18 9.48
N GLY A 281 7.05 -7.14 10.31
CA GLY A 281 8.19 -6.89 11.19
C GLY A 281 8.29 -7.96 12.27
N LEU A 282 9.48 -8.12 12.85
CA LEU A 282 9.78 -9.17 13.84
C LEU A 282 8.89 -9.10 15.10
N LEU A 283 8.43 -7.89 15.48
CA LEU A 283 7.57 -7.68 16.64
C LEU A 283 6.11 -8.08 16.36
N ASP A 284 5.67 -9.19 16.96
CA ASP A 284 4.33 -9.75 16.82
C ASP A 284 3.25 -8.92 17.57
N GLU A 285 1.96 -9.07 17.20
CA GLU A 285 0.82 -8.31 17.78
C GLU A 285 0.73 -8.36 19.31
N ARG A 286 1.28 -9.42 19.92
CA ARG A 286 1.28 -9.63 21.38
C ARG A 286 2.52 -9.05 22.08
N GLN A 287 3.56 -8.64 21.32
CA GLN A 287 4.87 -8.22 21.83
C GLN A 287 5.21 -6.74 21.51
N ALA A 288 4.40 -6.01 20.76
CA ALA A 288 4.65 -4.58 20.52
C ALA A 288 4.10 -3.65 21.62
N SER A 289 3.90 -4.14 22.85
CA SER A 289 3.34 -3.34 23.95
C SER A 289 4.30 -2.18 24.30
N GLY A 290 3.82 -0.95 24.22
CA GLY A 290 4.64 0.24 24.47
C GLY A 290 5.34 0.81 23.23
N ILE A 291 5.24 0.17 22.06
CA ILE A 291 5.75 0.68 20.78
C ILE A 291 4.57 1.14 19.91
N SER A 292 4.64 2.36 19.40
CA SER A 292 3.62 2.91 18.49
C SER A 292 4.24 3.71 17.36
N VAL A 293 3.63 3.66 16.18
CA VAL A 293 4.11 4.41 15.00
C VAL A 293 3.12 5.52 14.68
N VAL A 294 3.59 6.76 14.71
CA VAL A 294 2.79 7.93 14.32
C VAL A 294 3.15 8.30 12.89
N SER A 295 2.25 8.01 11.96
CA SER A 295 2.41 8.34 10.54
C SER A 295 1.96 9.78 10.23
N PRO A 296 2.54 10.42 9.19
CA PRO A 296 2.18 11.78 8.81
C PRO A 296 0.69 11.95 8.46
N SER A 297 0.09 10.98 7.76
CA SER A 297 -1.31 10.96 7.33
C SER A 297 -2.30 11.11 8.50
N THR A 298 -2.03 10.42 9.61
CA THR A 298 -2.79 10.55 10.86
C THR A 298 -2.70 11.96 11.43
N GLU A 299 -1.58 12.63 11.21
CA GLU A 299 -1.33 13.95 11.79
C GLU A 299 -1.82 15.12 10.92
N TYR A 300 -1.94 14.95 9.59
CA TYR A 300 -2.61 15.92 8.70
C TYR A 300 -4.06 16.17 9.12
N ILE A 301 -4.77 15.13 9.60
CA ILE A 301 -6.11 15.25 10.17
C ILE A 301 -6.07 16.09 11.46
N THR A 302 -4.95 16.08 12.17
CA THR A 302 -4.72 16.85 13.40
C THR A 302 -3.85 18.10 13.19
N LYS A 303 -3.68 18.62 11.96
CA LYS A 303 -3.00 19.92 11.74
C LYS A 303 -3.62 21.08 12.55
N ASN A 304 -4.85 20.90 13.04
CA ASN A 304 -5.49 21.79 14.01
C ASN A 304 -5.03 21.64 15.48
N SER A 305 -4.09 20.73 15.79
CA SER A 305 -3.73 20.44 17.19
C SER A 305 -2.44 21.11 17.68
N LEU A 306 -1.64 21.70 16.78
CA LEU A 306 -0.42 22.46 17.16
C LEU A 306 -0.40 23.92 16.70
N GLY A 307 -1.31 24.36 15.83
CA GLY A 307 -1.63 25.79 15.70
C GLY A 307 -2.22 26.43 16.98
N GLY A 308 -2.23 25.70 18.10
CA GLY A 308 -2.96 26.05 19.32
C GLY A 308 -2.30 25.55 20.61
N ILE A 309 -0.98 25.56 20.77
CA ILE A 309 -0.44 25.79 22.12
C ILE A 309 -0.64 27.28 22.41
N ALA A 310 -1.90 27.67 22.61
CA ALA A 310 -2.27 29.03 22.99
C ALA A 310 -1.80 29.24 24.44
N THR A 311 -0.51 29.52 24.59
CA THR A 311 0.11 29.80 25.87
C THR A 311 0.28 31.31 26.05
N LYS A 312 -0.11 31.79 27.23
CA LYS A 312 0.16 33.13 27.71
C LYS A 312 1.46 33.16 28.51
N SER A 313 1.94 32.02 29.01
CA SER A 313 3.19 31.89 29.78
C SER A 313 4.44 32.14 28.93
N ASN A 314 5.31 33.05 29.40
CA ASN A 314 6.58 33.34 28.73
C ASN A 314 7.55 32.16 28.74
N VAL A 315 7.57 31.37 29.82
CA VAL A 315 8.44 30.19 29.95
C VAL A 315 8.07 29.12 28.92
N MET A 316 6.77 28.93 28.68
CA MET A 316 6.30 27.98 27.67
C MET A 316 6.55 28.50 26.25
N LYS A 317 6.43 29.82 26.00
CA LYS A 317 6.78 30.42 24.70
C LYS A 317 8.25 30.21 24.36
N GLU A 318 9.14 30.36 25.34
CA GLU A 318 10.57 30.09 25.16
C GLU A 318 10.83 28.62 24.84
N ALA A 319 10.18 27.69 25.56
CA ALA A 319 10.28 26.26 25.26
C ALA A 319 9.80 25.90 23.84
N ILE A 320 8.72 26.53 23.35
CA ILE A 320 8.22 26.34 21.99
C ILE A 320 9.19 26.93 20.96
N ALA A 321 9.71 28.14 21.18
CA ALA A 321 10.69 28.76 20.29
C ALA A 321 11.96 27.92 20.18
N ASN A 322 12.45 27.37 21.30
CA ASN A 322 13.58 26.46 21.29
C ASN A 322 13.24 25.14 20.56
N ALA A 323 12.02 24.62 20.71
CA ALA A 323 11.57 23.44 19.97
C ALA A 323 11.48 23.70 18.44
N GLU A 324 11.07 24.90 18.01
CA GLU A 324 11.09 25.32 16.60
C GLU A 324 12.52 25.34 16.04
N MET A 325 13.47 25.88 16.80
CA MET A 325 14.89 25.84 16.42
C MET A 325 15.39 24.40 16.31
N CYS A 326 15.06 23.54 17.28
CA CYS A 326 15.41 22.13 17.25
C CYS A 326 14.80 21.41 16.03
N ALA A 327 13.57 21.73 15.61
CA ALA A 327 12.92 21.10 14.47
C ALA A 327 13.74 21.27 13.17
N ASN A 328 14.43 22.39 13.00
CA ASN A 328 15.28 22.69 11.84
C ASN A 328 16.66 22.02 11.87
N THR A 329 16.97 21.23 12.90
CA THR A 329 18.26 20.54 13.06
C THR A 329 18.07 19.03 13.15
N ASP A 330 19.13 18.25 12.92
CA ASP A 330 19.11 16.79 13.11
C ASP A 330 19.59 16.35 14.52
N VAL A 331 19.85 17.31 15.42
CA VAL A 331 20.38 17.04 16.76
C VAL A 331 19.36 16.29 17.62
N SER A 332 19.86 15.34 18.43
CA SER A 332 19.07 14.63 19.44
C SER A 332 18.53 15.59 20.50
N VAL A 333 17.25 15.47 20.84
CA VAL A 333 16.59 16.37 21.80
C VAL A 333 16.12 15.59 23.01
N TRP A 334 16.45 16.08 24.20
CA TRP A 334 15.97 15.58 25.48
C TRP A 334 14.91 16.51 26.05
N ILE A 335 13.70 16.00 26.31
CA ILE A 335 12.58 16.77 26.83
C ILE A 335 12.34 16.40 28.30
N SER A 336 12.71 17.28 29.23
CA SER A 336 12.49 17.09 30.67
C SER A 336 11.22 17.81 31.14
N GLY A 337 10.64 17.33 32.23
CA GLY A 337 9.50 17.96 32.90
C GLY A 337 8.57 16.93 33.53
N GLU A 338 7.77 17.34 34.51
CA GLU A 338 6.92 16.43 35.28
C GLU A 338 5.93 15.61 34.41
N GLU A 339 5.34 14.57 34.98
CA GLU A 339 4.31 13.77 34.31
C GLU A 339 3.12 14.66 33.89
N GLY A 340 2.61 14.46 32.68
CA GLY A 340 1.46 15.21 32.18
C GLY A 340 1.74 16.65 31.73
N THR A 341 2.99 17.10 31.64
CA THR A 341 3.34 18.46 31.14
C THR A 341 3.17 18.64 29.62
N GLY A 342 3.06 17.55 28.86
CA GLY A 342 2.87 17.58 27.41
C GLY A 342 4.10 17.16 26.58
N LYS A 343 5.11 16.53 27.19
CA LYS A 343 6.37 16.10 26.53
C LYS A 343 6.16 15.39 25.18
N SER A 344 5.22 14.44 25.11
CA SER A 344 4.95 13.69 23.86
C SER A 344 4.35 14.55 22.74
N ARG A 345 3.61 15.62 23.08
CA ARG A 345 3.11 16.57 22.08
C ARG A 345 4.24 17.43 21.53
N LEU A 346 5.16 17.85 22.40
CA LEU A 346 6.34 18.61 21.97
C LEU A 346 7.27 17.76 21.08
N ALA A 347 7.49 16.48 21.41
CA ALA A 347 8.27 15.56 20.58
C ALA A 347 7.67 15.40 19.17
N ARG A 348 6.34 15.21 19.08
CA ARG A 348 5.63 15.17 17.79
C ARG A 348 5.79 16.47 17.02
N TYR A 349 5.59 17.61 17.68
CA TYR A 349 5.78 18.93 17.08
C TYR A 349 7.17 19.08 16.45
N ILE A 350 8.22 18.72 17.18
CA ILE A 350 9.61 18.81 16.70
C ILE A 350 9.79 17.93 15.44
N HIS A 351 9.29 16.70 15.47
CA HIS A 351 9.43 15.78 14.33
C HIS A 351 8.67 16.26 13.08
N PHE A 352 7.39 16.60 13.21
CA PHE A 352 6.55 16.93 12.05
C PHE A 352 6.74 18.35 11.50
N ASN A 353 7.47 19.21 12.23
CA ASN A 353 7.98 20.48 11.69
C ASN A 353 9.44 20.38 11.20
N SER A 354 10.06 19.20 11.24
CA SER A 354 11.42 18.99 10.73
C SER A 354 11.44 18.62 9.24
N GLY A 355 12.65 18.56 8.67
CA GLY A 355 12.88 17.97 7.34
C GLY A 355 12.44 16.50 7.21
N ARG A 356 12.21 15.81 8.35
CA ARG A 356 11.81 14.40 8.41
C ARG A 356 10.29 14.20 8.52
N ARG A 357 9.49 15.25 8.39
CA ARG A 357 8.01 15.21 8.53
C ARG A 357 7.25 14.21 7.63
N GLN A 358 7.90 13.73 6.58
CA GLN A 358 7.33 12.74 5.65
C GLN A 358 7.53 11.29 6.13
N TYR A 359 8.39 11.08 7.13
CA TYR A 359 8.66 9.78 7.71
C TYR A 359 7.84 9.59 8.99
N PRO A 360 7.64 8.35 9.43
CA PRO A 360 6.96 8.10 10.70
C PRO A 360 7.83 8.48 11.91
N LEU A 361 7.15 8.87 12.99
CA LEU A 361 7.72 8.95 14.33
C LEU A 361 7.43 7.64 15.07
N VAL A 362 8.47 6.88 15.38
CA VAL A 362 8.36 5.69 16.23
C VAL A 362 8.43 6.13 17.69
N VAL A 363 7.44 5.78 18.50
CA VAL A 363 7.39 6.10 19.93
C VAL A 363 7.56 4.81 20.72
N ILE A 364 8.55 4.78 21.60
CA ILE A 364 8.90 3.64 22.46
C ILE A 364 8.75 4.09 23.91
N ASP A 365 7.86 3.47 24.67
CA ASP A 365 7.69 3.74 26.11
C ASP A 365 8.58 2.81 26.94
N CYS A 366 9.68 3.35 27.45
CA CYS A 366 10.67 2.61 28.22
C CYS A 366 10.13 2.01 29.52
N ASN A 367 8.96 2.47 30.01
CA ASN A 367 8.31 1.94 31.20
C ASN A 367 7.37 0.74 30.89
N VAL A 368 7.02 0.53 29.62
CA VAL A 368 6.06 -0.50 29.19
C VAL A 368 6.76 -1.64 28.45
N VAL A 369 7.78 -1.32 27.66
CA VAL A 369 8.56 -2.29 26.87
C VAL A 369 9.40 -3.17 27.80
N ASP A 370 9.35 -4.48 27.60
CA ASP A 370 10.10 -5.44 28.42
C ASP A 370 11.56 -5.61 27.96
N THR A 371 12.35 -6.33 28.76
CA THR A 371 13.78 -6.53 28.48
C THR A 371 14.01 -7.29 27.17
N ASP A 372 13.20 -8.32 26.88
CA ASP A 372 13.37 -9.16 25.70
C ASP A 372 13.12 -8.36 24.41
N GLN A 373 12.07 -7.51 24.40
CA GLN A 373 11.79 -6.58 23.31
C GLN A 373 12.94 -5.59 23.11
N TRP A 374 13.52 -5.06 24.19
CA TRP A 374 14.70 -4.19 24.09
C TRP A 374 15.91 -4.89 23.49
N GLU A 375 16.14 -6.15 23.84
CA GLU A 375 17.23 -6.94 23.26
C GLU A 375 17.02 -7.20 21.76
N GLU A 376 15.79 -7.48 21.35
CA GLU A 376 15.43 -7.62 19.94
C GLU A 376 15.62 -6.32 19.16
N LEU A 377 15.12 -5.19 19.70
CA LEU A 377 15.26 -3.87 19.09
C LEU A 377 16.73 -3.46 18.89
N LEU A 378 17.58 -3.79 19.85
CA LEU A 378 19.01 -3.47 19.85
C LEU A 378 19.87 -4.53 19.14
N SER A 379 19.27 -5.60 18.63
CA SER A 379 20.02 -6.69 17.98
C SER A 379 20.64 -6.25 16.65
N THR A 380 21.97 -6.34 16.59
CA THR A 380 22.78 -6.04 15.38
C THR A 380 23.07 -7.30 14.56
N GLU A 381 22.49 -8.45 14.90
CA GLU A 381 22.68 -9.72 14.18
C GLU A 381 21.46 -10.13 13.34
N SER A 382 20.32 -9.46 13.52
CA SER A 382 19.07 -9.76 12.81
C SER A 382 19.06 -9.12 11.40
N PRO A 383 18.67 -9.83 10.33
CA PRO A 383 18.59 -9.27 8.96
C PRO A 383 17.65 -8.05 8.83
N GLN A 384 16.81 -7.83 9.84
CA GLN A 384 15.85 -6.74 9.94
C GLN A 384 16.15 -5.86 11.17
N HIS A 385 17.34 -5.26 11.25
CA HIS A 385 17.64 -4.28 12.31
C HIS A 385 16.56 -3.20 12.35
N PHE A 386 15.78 -3.17 13.45
CA PHE A 386 14.64 -2.30 13.60
C PHE A 386 15.02 -0.83 13.36
N PHE A 387 16.01 -0.36 14.11
CA PHE A 387 16.55 0.99 14.02
C PHE A 387 17.21 1.31 12.66
N SER A 388 17.83 0.35 11.98
CA SER A 388 18.46 0.60 10.68
C SER A 388 17.46 0.59 9.52
N ASN A 389 16.24 0.07 9.69
CA ASN A 389 15.16 0.21 8.70
C ASN A 389 14.46 1.59 8.78
N HIS A 390 14.76 2.38 9.82
CA HIS A 390 14.19 3.72 10.05
C HIS A 390 15.09 4.88 9.57
N ILE A 391 15.93 4.64 8.55
CA ILE A 391 17.05 5.50 8.06
C ILE A 391 16.71 7.01 7.94
N HIS A 392 15.44 7.39 7.80
CA HIS A 392 15.04 8.77 7.62
C HIS A 392 14.00 9.29 8.64
N GLY A 393 13.55 8.45 9.57
CA GLY A 393 12.54 8.78 10.59
C GLY A 393 13.11 9.45 11.84
N SER A 394 12.27 9.58 12.86
CA SER A 394 12.70 9.89 14.23
C SER A 394 12.14 8.88 15.22
N ILE A 395 12.85 8.71 16.32
CA ILE A 395 12.51 7.76 17.38
C ILE A 395 12.39 8.53 18.67
N PHE A 396 11.23 8.41 19.32
CA PHE A 396 10.93 9.07 20.57
C PHE A 396 10.90 8.06 21.72
N LEU A 397 11.91 8.14 22.59
CA LEU A 397 12.05 7.35 23.79
C LEU A 397 11.34 8.06 24.96
N LYS A 398 10.25 7.49 25.46
CA LYS A 398 9.50 8.02 26.60
C LYS A 398 10.02 7.43 27.89
N ASN A 399 10.20 8.30 28.90
CA ASN A 399 10.52 7.91 30.27
C ASN A 399 11.84 7.11 30.36
N VAL A 400 12.91 7.65 29.76
CA VAL A 400 14.23 6.99 29.62
C VAL A 400 14.82 6.58 30.99
N GLU A 401 14.50 7.31 32.05
CA GLU A 401 14.89 7.03 33.42
C GLU A 401 14.38 5.68 33.95
N HIS A 402 13.32 5.13 33.37
CA HIS A 402 12.79 3.81 33.76
C HIS A 402 13.55 2.64 33.12
N LEU A 403 14.52 2.90 32.23
CA LEU A 403 15.34 1.85 31.67
C LEU A 403 16.27 1.23 32.73
N PRO A 404 16.28 -0.10 32.90
CA PRO A 404 17.30 -0.78 33.68
C PRO A 404 18.71 -0.43 33.22
N PHE A 405 19.63 -0.21 34.16
CA PHE A 405 21.01 0.18 33.88
C PHE A 405 21.75 -0.70 32.85
N PRO A 406 21.58 -2.05 32.82
CA PRO A 406 22.16 -2.89 31.77
C PRO A 406 21.66 -2.53 30.36
N LEU A 407 20.38 -2.22 30.21
CA LEU A 407 19.79 -1.78 28.93
C LEU A 407 20.24 -0.38 28.55
N GLN A 408 20.42 0.53 29.52
CA GLN A 408 21.00 1.85 29.28
C GLN A 408 22.40 1.75 28.65
N LYS A 409 23.25 0.81 29.12
CA LYS A 409 24.57 0.55 28.55
C LYS A 409 24.49 0.04 27.12
N LYS A 410 23.61 -0.96 26.85
CA LYS A 410 23.40 -1.51 25.50
C LYS A 410 22.89 -0.44 24.54
N LEU A 411 21.90 0.36 24.95
CA LEU A 411 21.36 1.46 24.15
C LEU A 411 22.42 2.53 23.89
N ALA A 412 23.22 2.92 24.87
CA ALA A 412 24.31 3.87 24.68
C ALA A 412 25.35 3.34 23.68
N PHE A 413 25.69 2.05 23.77
CA PHE A 413 26.60 1.42 22.80
C PHE A 413 26.01 1.47 21.39
N TYR A 414 24.73 1.12 21.23
CA TYR A 414 24.03 1.16 19.94
C TYR A 414 24.01 2.57 19.34
N LEU A 415 23.64 3.58 20.14
CA LEU A 415 23.55 4.96 19.69
C LEU A 415 24.89 5.54 19.21
N ASN A 416 25.97 5.19 19.89
CA ASN A 416 27.30 5.73 19.58
C ASN A 416 27.99 5.04 18.39
N ASN A 417 27.64 3.78 18.08
CA ASN A 417 28.34 2.99 17.07
C ASN A 417 27.49 2.72 15.81
N GLU A 418 26.20 2.48 15.95
CA GLU A 418 25.34 1.91 14.89
C GLU A 418 24.25 2.88 14.40
N ALA A 419 23.80 3.82 15.24
CA ALA A 419 22.58 4.60 15.00
C ALA A 419 22.76 5.85 14.11
N GLN A 420 23.64 5.81 13.11
CA GLN A 420 24.07 7.01 12.34
C GLN A 420 22.99 7.63 11.44
N ALA A 421 21.85 6.96 11.21
CA ALA A 421 20.81 7.44 10.28
C ALA A 421 19.56 8.04 10.97
N CYS A 422 19.23 7.61 12.20
CA CYS A 422 17.99 7.99 12.88
C CYS A 422 18.18 9.20 13.81
N ARG A 423 17.18 10.09 13.87
CA ARG A 423 17.14 11.15 14.88
C ARG A 423 16.45 10.66 16.15
N PHE A 424 17.06 10.89 17.31
CA PHE A 424 16.49 10.51 18.60
C PHE A 424 15.89 11.71 19.34
N LEU A 425 14.67 11.51 19.83
CA LEU A 425 14.01 12.35 20.81
C LEU A 425 13.89 11.53 22.09
N SER A 426 14.13 12.12 23.25
CA SER A 426 14.05 11.43 24.53
C SER A 426 13.24 12.26 25.51
N SER A 427 12.71 11.64 26.56
CA SER A 427 12.05 12.38 27.62
C SER A 427 12.23 11.74 28.98
N SER A 428 12.21 12.59 30.01
CA SER A 428 12.26 12.21 31.41
C SER A 428 11.36 13.07 32.28
N GLN A 429 11.01 12.58 33.46
CA GLN A 429 10.26 13.32 34.48
C GLN A 429 11.14 14.36 35.18
N GLN A 430 12.38 14.00 35.51
CA GLN A 430 13.35 14.87 36.18
C GLN A 430 14.35 15.46 35.18
N ASP A 431 15.09 16.47 35.63
CA ASP A 431 16.22 17.00 34.87
C ASP A 431 17.28 15.88 34.68
N PRO A 432 17.74 15.61 33.44
CA PRO A 432 18.75 14.59 33.21
C PRO A 432 20.05 14.82 34.00
N LYS A 433 20.42 16.07 34.32
CA LYS A 433 21.59 16.35 35.16
C LYS A 433 21.40 15.86 36.60
N TYR A 434 20.20 16.02 37.14
CA TYR A 434 19.86 15.48 38.46
C TYR A 434 19.91 13.95 38.47
N LEU A 435 19.42 13.30 37.40
CA LEU A 435 19.49 11.83 37.25
C LEU A 435 20.94 11.30 37.21
N LEU A 436 21.89 12.10 36.70
CA LEU A 436 23.32 11.76 36.76
C LEU A 436 23.87 11.86 38.19
N GLU A 437 23.45 12.87 38.97
CA GLU A 437 23.90 13.08 40.34
C GLU A 437 23.46 11.95 41.28
N ILE A 438 22.26 11.41 41.08
CA ILE A 438 21.72 10.29 41.86
C ILE A 438 22.07 8.90 41.30
N GLU A 439 22.94 8.84 40.29
CA GLU A 439 23.43 7.60 39.63
C GLU A 439 22.34 6.72 38.98
N GLU A 440 21.15 7.26 38.68
CA GLU A 440 20.07 6.54 38.00
C GLU A 440 20.22 6.56 36.46
N LEU A 441 21.06 7.45 35.92
CA LEU A 441 21.34 7.59 34.49
C LEU A 441 22.80 7.27 34.16
N TYR A 442 23.01 6.39 33.18
CA TYR A 442 24.34 6.06 32.70
C TYR A 442 24.95 7.23 31.88
N PRO A 443 26.11 7.79 32.26
CA PRO A 443 26.63 9.01 31.64
C PRO A 443 26.83 8.93 30.11
N PRO A 444 27.32 7.83 29.52
CA PRO A 444 27.39 7.70 28.06
C PRO A 444 26.03 7.74 27.34
N LEU A 445 24.94 7.30 27.99
CA LEU A 445 23.59 7.41 27.43
C LEU A 445 23.15 8.87 27.40
N TYR A 446 23.43 9.63 28.47
CA TYR A 446 23.17 11.06 28.52
C TYR A 446 23.86 11.80 27.36
N TYR A 447 25.15 11.59 27.14
CA TYR A 447 25.87 12.27 26.06
C TYR A 447 25.38 11.90 24.66
N ALA A 448 24.86 10.68 24.47
CA ALA A 448 24.30 10.25 23.18
C ALA A 448 22.94 10.89 22.87
N LEU A 449 22.10 11.14 23.90
CA LEU A 449 20.72 11.60 23.74
C LEU A 449 20.52 13.10 24.01
N ALA A 450 21.31 13.70 24.89
CA ALA A 450 21.16 15.08 25.37
C ALA A 450 21.92 16.11 24.51
N GLY A 451 21.72 16.06 23.19
CA GLY A 451 22.31 17.06 22.28
C GLY A 451 21.74 18.47 22.50
N THR A 452 20.43 18.57 22.75
CA THR A 452 19.76 19.78 23.24
C THR A 452 18.73 19.40 24.29
N ILE A 453 18.64 20.16 25.38
CA ILE A 453 17.72 19.88 26.48
C ILE A 453 16.61 20.94 26.47
N LEU A 454 15.36 20.49 26.42
CA LEU A 454 14.17 21.32 26.52
C LEU A 454 13.43 20.98 27.82
N SER A 455 13.26 21.95 28.70
CA SER A 455 12.50 21.78 29.94
C SER A 455 11.09 22.31 29.76
N LEU A 456 10.08 21.50 30.09
CA LEU A 456 8.68 21.91 30.09
C LEU A 456 8.24 22.30 31.51
N PRO A 457 7.64 23.50 31.69
CA PRO A 457 7.15 23.92 32.98
C PRO A 457 5.95 23.09 33.44
N SER A 458 5.87 22.88 34.74
CA SER A 458 4.69 22.30 35.38
C SER A 458 3.50 23.27 35.30
N LEU A 459 2.27 22.77 35.36
CA LEU A 459 1.05 23.56 35.22
C LEU A 459 0.91 24.60 36.35
N ARG A 460 1.47 24.32 37.54
CA ARG A 460 1.56 25.29 38.65
C ARG A 460 2.44 26.50 38.35
N ASP A 461 3.40 26.36 37.42
CA ASP A 461 4.31 27.44 37.01
C ASP A 461 3.79 28.20 35.78
N ARG A 462 2.63 27.80 35.22
CA ARG A 462 1.96 28.44 34.07
C ARG A 462 0.44 28.53 34.27
N THR A 463 0.02 29.04 35.41
CA THR A 463 -1.41 29.14 35.77
C THR A 463 -2.21 30.03 34.81
N GLU A 464 -1.55 30.93 34.07
CA GLU A 464 -2.18 31.78 33.06
C GLU A 464 -2.73 30.98 31.87
N ASP A 465 -2.21 29.77 31.63
CA ASP A 465 -2.62 28.89 30.55
C ASP A 465 -3.85 28.06 30.90
N ILE A 466 -4.20 27.92 32.18
CA ILE A 466 -5.27 27.03 32.66
C ILE A 466 -6.59 27.32 31.94
N GLU A 467 -6.96 28.60 31.81
CA GLU A 467 -8.20 28.99 31.13
C GLU A 467 -8.23 28.56 29.65
N SER A 468 -7.19 28.90 28.89
CA SER A 468 -7.07 28.54 27.48
C SER A 468 -7.07 27.02 27.28
N LEU A 469 -6.34 26.29 28.13
CA LEU A 469 -6.27 24.84 28.10
C LEU A 469 -7.63 24.20 28.44
N THR A 470 -8.36 24.74 29.41
CA THR A 470 -9.71 24.29 29.75
C THR A 470 -10.67 24.46 28.58
N LEU A 471 -10.65 25.60 27.88
CA LEU A 471 -11.51 25.83 26.72
C LEU A 471 -11.23 24.83 25.59
N LEU A 472 -9.95 24.53 25.32
CA LEU A 472 -9.55 23.51 24.35
C LEU A 472 -10.07 22.10 24.76
N LEU A 473 -9.92 21.75 26.04
CA LEU A 473 -10.40 20.47 26.57
C LEU A 473 -11.93 20.34 26.51
N ILE A 474 -12.67 21.41 26.78
CA ILE A 474 -14.14 21.44 26.63
C ILE A 474 -14.53 21.14 25.18
N GLY A 475 -13.85 21.74 24.20
CA GLY A 475 -14.06 21.45 22.79
C GLY A 475 -13.85 19.97 22.46
N GLU A 476 -12.73 19.39 22.92
CA GLU A 476 -12.42 17.96 22.73
C GLU A 476 -13.46 17.03 23.39
N LEU A 477 -13.89 17.37 24.60
CA LEU A 477 -14.76 16.54 25.43
C LEU A 477 -16.23 16.66 25.08
N ASN A 478 -16.69 17.79 24.52
CA ASN A 478 -18.08 17.94 24.05
C ASN A 478 -18.43 16.87 23.01
N ILE A 479 -17.52 16.61 22.07
CA ILE A 479 -17.67 15.58 21.04
C ILE A 479 -17.80 14.20 21.70
N LYS A 480 -16.96 13.91 22.69
CA LYS A 480 -16.90 12.60 23.36
C LYS A 480 -18.07 12.33 24.31
N LEU A 481 -18.53 13.36 25.02
CA LEU A 481 -19.57 13.26 26.06
C LEU A 481 -20.97 13.59 25.53
N GLY A 482 -21.10 14.01 24.27
CA GLY A 482 -22.37 14.48 23.71
C GLY A 482 -22.92 15.73 24.40
N LYS A 483 -22.04 16.58 24.92
CA LYS A 483 -22.38 17.83 25.62
C LYS A 483 -22.21 19.03 24.69
N GLN A 484 -22.85 20.15 25.03
CA GLN A 484 -22.77 21.42 24.29
C GLN A 484 -22.33 22.57 25.21
N ILE A 485 -21.26 22.33 25.97
CA ILE A 485 -20.71 23.35 26.88
C ILE A 485 -19.89 24.34 26.05
N VAL A 486 -20.26 25.62 26.08
CA VAL A 486 -19.68 26.69 25.26
C VAL A 486 -18.44 27.31 25.92
N GLY A 487 -18.26 27.11 27.23
CA GLY A 487 -17.08 27.58 27.94
C GLY A 487 -17.19 27.46 29.46
N ILE A 488 -16.34 28.20 30.17
CA ILE A 488 -16.24 28.22 31.63
C ILE A 488 -16.50 29.62 32.18
N ARG A 489 -17.19 29.73 33.32
CA ARG A 489 -17.45 31.03 33.97
C ARG A 489 -16.21 31.54 34.71
N PRO A 490 -15.99 32.88 34.79
CA PRO A 490 -14.80 33.45 35.43
C PRO A 490 -14.55 32.96 36.86
N GLN A 491 -15.61 32.82 37.68
CA GLN A 491 -15.49 32.31 39.05
C GLN A 491 -14.99 30.85 39.11
N ALA A 492 -15.34 30.03 38.11
CA ALA A 492 -14.87 28.66 38.02
C ALA A 492 -13.41 28.60 37.54
N VAL A 493 -12.99 29.51 36.65
CA VAL A 493 -11.59 29.66 36.23
C VAL A 493 -10.69 30.02 37.42
N GLU A 494 -11.11 30.99 38.24
CA GLU A 494 -10.33 31.40 39.41
C GLU A 494 -10.18 30.27 40.44
N GLU A 495 -11.19 29.41 40.58
CA GLU A 495 -11.07 28.20 41.40
C GLU A 495 -10.04 27.22 40.81
N LEU A 496 -10.08 26.95 39.51
CA LEU A 496 -9.11 26.07 38.85
C LEU A 496 -7.66 26.57 38.99
N LYS A 497 -7.45 27.89 38.96
CA LYS A 497 -6.13 28.50 39.15
C LYS A 497 -5.59 28.35 40.58
N ARG A 498 -6.47 28.22 41.58
CA ARG A 498 -6.08 28.03 42.99
C ARG A 498 -5.70 26.59 43.33
N LEU A 499 -6.21 25.62 42.57
CA LEU A 499 -5.93 24.21 42.79
C LEU A 499 -4.49 23.85 42.42
N LYS A 500 -3.93 22.88 43.13
CA LYS A 500 -2.65 22.27 42.78
C LYS A 500 -2.87 21.16 41.75
N TRP A 501 -2.06 21.16 40.71
CA TRP A 501 -2.12 20.22 39.59
C TRP A 501 -0.84 19.38 39.53
N ASN A 502 -0.69 18.43 40.45
CA ASN A 502 0.51 17.60 40.54
C ASN A 502 0.63 16.62 39.35
N GLY A 503 -0.49 16.22 38.74
CA GLY A 503 -0.53 15.43 37.51
C GLY A 503 -0.69 16.28 36.24
N ASN A 504 -0.46 17.60 36.35
CA ASN A 504 -0.43 18.56 35.25
C ASN A 504 -1.66 18.45 34.31
N LEU A 505 -1.44 18.36 32.98
CA LEU A 505 -2.52 18.35 31.99
C LEU A 505 -3.36 17.06 32.04
N ASN A 506 -2.77 15.93 32.42
CA ASN A 506 -3.48 14.65 32.52
C ASN A 506 -4.55 14.74 33.62
N GLU A 507 -4.15 15.29 34.76
CA GLU A 507 -5.05 15.54 35.90
C GLU A 507 -6.10 16.59 35.55
N LEU A 508 -5.70 17.73 34.97
CA LEU A 508 -6.64 18.77 34.55
C LEU A 508 -7.69 18.22 33.58
N LYS A 509 -7.29 17.42 32.59
CA LYS A 509 -8.20 16.80 31.63
C LYS A 509 -9.25 15.93 32.31
N ARG A 510 -8.83 15.06 33.22
CA ARG A 510 -9.74 14.21 33.99
C ARG A 510 -10.70 15.05 34.83
N PHE A 511 -10.18 16.07 35.50
CA PHE A 511 -10.98 16.96 36.33
C PHE A 511 -12.03 17.75 35.54
N ILE A 512 -11.67 18.28 34.37
CA ILE A 512 -12.61 18.96 33.47
C ILE A 512 -13.65 17.98 32.94
N GLN A 513 -13.26 16.76 32.59
CA GLN A 513 -14.21 15.71 32.19
C GLN A 513 -15.24 15.44 33.29
N GLU A 514 -14.80 15.25 34.54
CA GLU A 514 -15.70 15.05 35.69
C GLU A 514 -16.62 16.26 35.91
N SER A 515 -16.08 17.48 35.81
CA SER A 515 -16.85 18.73 35.91
C SER A 515 -17.92 18.84 34.81
N MET A 516 -17.62 18.43 33.57
CA MET A 516 -18.56 18.44 32.44
C MET A 516 -19.67 17.39 32.57
N VAL A 517 -19.39 16.24 33.19
CA VAL A 517 -20.42 15.24 33.50
C VAL A 517 -21.44 15.80 34.50
N LEU A 518 -20.96 16.53 35.51
CA LEU A 518 -21.79 17.13 36.55
C LEU A 518 -22.57 18.38 36.08
N ALA A 519 -22.15 19.00 34.97
CA ALA A 519 -22.74 20.22 34.46
C ALA A 519 -24.05 19.98 33.69
N ASN A 520 -25.05 20.81 33.99
CA ASN A 520 -26.40 20.75 33.40
C ASN A 520 -26.75 21.97 32.51
N GLY A 521 -25.80 22.88 32.30
CA GLY A 521 -26.01 24.11 31.52
C GLY A 521 -24.98 24.29 30.39
N PRO A 522 -25.11 25.38 29.61
CA PRO A 522 -24.20 25.65 28.49
C PRO A 522 -22.82 26.16 28.93
N PHE A 523 -22.55 26.31 30.22
CA PHE A 523 -21.25 26.73 30.76
C PHE A 523 -20.89 25.90 31.99
N LEU A 524 -19.58 25.67 32.20
CA LEU A 524 -19.08 25.18 33.49
C LEU A 524 -19.19 26.29 34.53
N GLU A 525 -19.98 26.04 35.57
CA GLU A 525 -20.19 26.96 36.67
C GLU A 525 -19.29 26.62 37.88
N TYR A 526 -19.16 27.58 38.79
CA TYR A 526 -18.39 27.39 40.03
C TYR A 526 -18.88 26.19 40.86
N LYS A 527 -20.21 25.96 40.89
CA LYS A 527 -20.81 24.82 41.60
C LYS A 527 -20.35 23.47 41.06
N ASP A 528 -20.10 23.38 39.76
CA ASP A 528 -19.73 22.12 39.09
C ASP A 528 -18.27 21.79 39.39
N VAL A 529 -17.38 22.80 39.27
CA VAL A 529 -15.97 22.70 39.65
C VAL A 529 -15.82 22.37 41.13
N LYS A 530 -16.55 23.06 42.01
CA LYS A 530 -16.48 22.82 43.46
C LYS A 530 -16.91 21.40 43.84
N ARG A 531 -17.93 20.84 43.18
CA ARG A 531 -18.34 19.45 43.37
C ARG A 531 -17.25 18.47 42.93
N ALA A 532 -16.61 18.73 41.79
CA ALA A 532 -15.48 17.94 41.32
C ALA A 532 -14.26 18.04 42.26
N THR A 533 -14.00 19.20 42.86
CA THR A 533 -12.94 19.37 43.88
C THR A 533 -13.14 18.45 45.08
N VAL A 534 -14.36 18.37 45.61
CA VAL A 534 -14.68 17.48 46.74
C VAL A 534 -14.45 16.00 46.37
N ILE A 535 -14.73 15.62 45.13
CA ILE A 535 -14.48 14.26 44.63
C ILE A 535 -12.97 13.99 44.53
N LYS A 536 -12.20 14.95 43.99
CA LYS A 536 -10.73 14.89 43.92
C LYS A 536 -10.11 14.74 45.31
N GLU A 537 -10.50 15.56 46.28
CA GLU A 537 -9.98 15.50 47.65
C GLU A 537 -10.29 14.15 48.32
N ARG A 538 -11.50 13.60 48.10
CA ARG A 538 -11.85 12.26 48.60
C ARG A 538 -11.02 11.15 47.97
N ALA A 539 -10.76 11.25 46.66
CA ALA A 539 -9.92 10.29 45.94
C ALA A 539 -8.46 10.33 46.42
N GLU A 540 -7.89 11.51 46.63
CA GLU A 540 -6.53 11.67 47.20
C GLU A 540 -6.44 11.08 48.61
N ILE A 541 -7.45 11.30 49.46
CA ILE A 541 -7.50 10.74 50.82
C ILE A 541 -7.52 9.20 50.79
N SER A 542 -8.21 8.59 49.82
CA SER A 542 -8.27 7.13 49.64
C SER A 542 -6.99 6.53 49.05
N ALA A 543 -6.29 7.25 48.18
CA ALA A 543 -5.04 6.80 47.55
C ALA A 543 -3.83 6.84 48.49
N HIS A 544 -3.87 7.64 49.56
CA HIS A 544 -2.78 7.79 50.53
C HIS A 544 -2.82 6.79 51.71
N ILE A 545 -3.59 5.70 51.60
CA ILE A 545 -3.45 4.57 52.54
C ILE A 545 -2.51 3.56 51.87
N ASP A 546 -1.22 3.69 52.17
CA ASP A 546 -0.21 2.70 51.80
C ASP A 546 -0.46 1.40 52.58
N LEU A 547 -1.07 0.42 51.90
CA LEU A 547 -1.37 -0.91 52.42
C LEU A 547 -0.18 -1.89 52.28
N ASN A 548 1.00 -1.41 51.88
CA ASN A 548 2.20 -2.25 51.88
C ASN A 548 2.81 -2.32 53.30
N GLY A 549 3.07 -3.55 53.73
CA GLY A 549 3.61 -3.88 55.05
C GLY A 549 2.74 -4.89 55.80
N THR A 550 3.15 -5.21 57.02
CA THR A 550 2.38 -6.05 57.93
C THR A 550 1.15 -5.30 58.46
N LEU A 551 0.11 -6.02 58.89
CA LEU A 551 -1.10 -5.43 59.46
C LEU A 551 -0.79 -4.44 60.60
N GLU A 552 0.25 -4.71 61.39
CA GLU A 552 0.68 -3.86 62.49
C GLU A 552 1.31 -2.53 62.02
N GLU A 553 2.05 -2.54 60.91
CA GLU A 553 2.63 -1.33 60.31
C GLU A 553 1.56 -0.46 59.66
N ILE A 554 0.59 -1.09 59.00
CA ILE A 554 -0.57 -0.41 58.40
C ILE A 554 -1.43 0.21 59.50
N GLU A 555 -1.74 -0.54 60.57
CA GLU A 555 -2.44 0.00 61.75
C GLU A 555 -1.70 1.18 62.37
N ARG A 556 -0.37 1.09 62.55
CA ARG A 556 0.42 2.17 63.16
C ARG A 556 0.43 3.43 62.29
N LYS A 557 0.53 3.28 60.97
CA LYS A 557 0.43 4.40 60.00
C LYS A 557 -0.94 5.10 60.12
N ILE A 558 -2.03 4.32 60.15
CA ILE A 558 -3.40 4.83 60.28
C ILE A 558 -3.61 5.53 61.62
N ILE A 559 -3.17 4.91 62.72
CA ILE A 559 -3.27 5.47 64.08
C ILE A 559 -2.54 6.82 64.18
N ARG A 560 -1.33 6.94 63.62
CA ARG A 560 -0.57 8.19 63.60
C ARG A 560 -1.24 9.28 62.77
N LYS A 561 -1.89 8.91 61.66
CA LYS A 561 -2.64 9.85 60.82
C LYS A 561 -3.84 10.43 61.58
N VAL A 562 -4.68 9.58 62.17
CA VAL A 562 -5.84 10.02 62.97
C VAL A 562 -5.41 10.82 64.20
N TRP A 563 -4.29 10.46 64.83
CA TRP A 563 -3.76 11.21 65.97
C TRP A 563 -3.34 12.64 65.59
N ARG A 564 -2.78 12.85 64.40
CA ARG A 564 -2.46 14.20 63.89
C ARG A 564 -3.71 14.99 63.53
N GLU A 565 -4.70 14.37 62.90
CA GLU A 565 -5.97 15.01 62.54
C GLU A 565 -6.74 15.52 63.77
N GLU A 566 -6.67 14.78 64.89
CA GLU A 566 -7.29 15.16 66.17
C GLU A 566 -6.41 16.10 67.03
N GLY A 567 -5.36 16.70 66.44
CA GLY A 567 -4.49 17.65 67.13
C GLY A 567 -3.66 17.03 68.26
N MET A 568 -3.21 15.79 68.08
CA MET A 568 -2.47 14.99 69.06
C MET A 568 -3.24 14.69 70.36
N ASN A 569 -4.57 14.79 70.35
CA ASN A 569 -5.39 14.44 71.50
C ASN A 569 -5.68 12.93 71.55
N GLN A 570 -5.00 12.22 72.45
CA GLN A 570 -5.12 10.76 72.59
C GLN A 570 -6.54 10.28 72.92
N THR A 571 -7.32 11.04 73.70
CA THR A 571 -8.68 10.65 74.10
C THR A 571 -9.64 10.71 72.91
N LYS A 572 -9.60 11.79 72.13
CA LYS A 572 -10.41 11.94 70.91
C LYS A 572 -10.00 10.93 69.83
N THR A 573 -8.70 10.69 69.70
CA THR A 573 -8.14 9.71 68.76
C THR A 573 -8.61 8.29 69.08
N ALA A 574 -8.54 7.88 70.35
CA ALA A 574 -8.98 6.55 70.80
C ALA A 574 -10.49 6.36 70.57
N GLN A 575 -11.29 7.37 70.89
CA GLN A 575 -12.75 7.35 70.68
C GLN A 575 -13.12 7.27 69.20
N ARG A 576 -12.44 8.03 68.33
CA ARG A 576 -12.66 8.02 66.88
C ARG A 576 -12.26 6.70 66.23
N LEU A 577 -11.23 6.04 66.74
CA LEU A 577 -10.77 4.73 66.28
C LEU A 577 -11.54 3.55 66.90
N GLY A 578 -12.44 3.80 67.87
CA GLY A 578 -13.20 2.75 68.54
C GLY A 578 -12.36 1.81 69.42
N ILE A 579 -11.16 2.25 69.85
CA ILE A 579 -10.25 1.46 70.68
C ILE A 579 -10.05 2.09 72.06
N ASN A 580 -9.68 1.28 73.05
CA ASN A 580 -9.38 1.80 74.38
C ASN A 580 -8.09 2.65 74.37
N ARG A 581 -8.02 3.69 75.21
CA ARG A 581 -6.88 4.62 75.29
C ARG A 581 -5.56 3.91 75.62
N THR A 582 -5.62 2.84 76.41
CA THR A 582 -4.46 1.98 76.73
C THR A 582 -3.98 1.19 75.51
N THR A 583 -4.90 0.73 74.66
CA THR A 583 -4.60 0.05 73.38
C THR A 583 -3.95 1.01 72.38
N LEU A 584 -4.48 2.24 72.28
CA LEU A 584 -3.89 3.30 71.46
C LEU A 584 -2.43 3.59 71.88
N TRP A 585 -2.17 3.72 73.19
CA TRP A 585 -0.82 3.97 73.72
C TRP A 585 0.16 2.84 73.40
N ARG A 586 -0.28 1.58 73.52
CA ARG A 586 0.54 0.40 73.19
C ARG A 586 0.88 0.31 71.70
N LYS A 587 -0.02 0.76 70.81
CA LYS A 587 0.17 0.77 69.35
C LYS A 587 1.01 1.96 68.86
N LEU A 588 1.08 3.04 69.65
CA LEU A 588 1.89 4.24 69.36
C LEU A 588 3.37 4.09 69.77
N LYS A 589 3.64 3.23 70.76
CA LYS A 589 4.99 2.79 71.16
C LYS A 589 5.55 1.83 70.13
#